data_AF-A0A7L0IAU8-F1
#
_entry.id   AF-A0A7L0IAU8-F1
#
_cell.length_a   1.000
_cell.length_b   1.000
_cell.length_c   1.000
_cell.angle_alpha   90.00
_cell.angle_beta   90.00
_cell.angle_gamma   90.00
#
_symmetry.space_group_name_H-M   'P 1'
#
loop_
_entity.id
_entity.type
_entity.pdbx_description
1 polymer ?
#
loop_
_entity_poly.entity_id
_entity_poly.type
_entity_poly.pdbx_seq_one_letter_code
_entity_poly.pdbx_strand_id
1 'polypeptide(L)'
;ATQTLEQDMEEVKVSLQNKTLALQRNQLMVALRNKMKQNDNDSRLIMETLKHIVKLTNSVLQYQQQARENEQKLNDIKRKRLSLKKAGRQKLLEIHDMKKKQKEEQVRMNMSEILEKIQHNFKKEREITTVIQNVFQSIIIASRVDWAEDPSLKAIVLQLEKNV
;
A
#
# COMPACT_ATOMS: atom_id res chain seq x y z
N ALA A 1 -45.08 -7.89 2.65
CA ALA A 1 -46.18 -8.68 3.26
C ALA A 1 -46.00 -10.17 2.95
N THR A 2 -45.93 -10.57 1.68
CA THR A 2 -45.77 -11.98 1.25
C THR A 2 -44.43 -12.62 1.67
N GLN A 3 -43.30 -11.94 1.50
CA GLN A 3 -41.98 -12.46 1.94
C GLN A 3 -41.88 -12.65 3.46
N THR A 4 -42.54 -11.78 4.23
CA THR A 4 -42.60 -11.88 5.70
C THR A 4 -43.41 -13.10 6.13
N LEU A 5 -44.56 -13.32 5.49
CA LEU A 5 -45.39 -14.52 5.71
C LEU A 5 -44.66 -15.83 5.34
N GLU A 6 -43.88 -15.85 4.27
CA GLU A 6 -43.08 -17.03 3.89
C GLU A 6 -41.98 -17.33 4.92
N GLN A 7 -41.31 -16.30 5.42
CA GLN A 7 -40.29 -16.44 6.46
C GLN A 7 -40.90 -16.92 7.78
N ASP A 8 -42.03 -16.34 8.20
CA ASP A 8 -42.76 -16.74 9.40
C ASP A 8 -43.26 -18.20 9.30
N MET A 9 -43.73 -18.60 8.12
CA MET A 9 -44.18 -19.97 7.86
C MET A 9 -43.02 -20.97 7.92
N GLU A 10 -41.86 -20.65 7.36
CA GLU A 10 -40.69 -21.53 7.42
C GLU A 10 -40.14 -21.64 8.85
N GLU A 11 -40.16 -20.55 9.63
CA GLU A 11 -39.78 -20.57 11.05
C GLU A 11 -40.70 -21.48 11.87
N VAL A 12 -42.02 -21.36 11.69
CA VAL A 12 -43.00 -22.21 12.38
C VAL A 12 -42.83 -23.68 11.99
N LYS A 13 -42.57 -23.97 10.72
CA LYS A 13 -42.32 -25.32 10.22
C LYS A 13 -41.04 -25.92 10.81
N VAL A 14 -39.94 -25.19 10.82
CA VAL A 14 -38.68 -25.60 11.47
C VAL A 14 -38.91 -25.84 12.97
N SER A 15 -39.66 -24.96 13.63
CA SER A 15 -40.02 -25.10 15.04
C SER A 15 -40.83 -26.36 15.32
N LEU A 16 -41.84 -26.66 14.49
CA LEU A 16 -42.65 -27.88 14.61
C LEU A 16 -41.80 -29.14 14.40
N GLN A 17 -40.93 -29.15 13.39
CA GLN A 17 -40.03 -30.26 13.12
C GLN A 17 -39.08 -30.50 14.29
N ASN A 18 -38.48 -29.45 14.84
CA ASN A 18 -37.59 -29.53 16.00
C ASN A 18 -38.31 -30.08 17.25
N LYS A 19 -39.52 -29.60 17.53
CA LYS A 19 -40.34 -30.09 18.65
C LYS A 19 -40.73 -31.56 18.47
N THR A 20 -41.09 -31.96 17.25
CA THR A 20 -41.43 -33.34 16.90
C THR A 20 -40.24 -34.27 17.11
N LEU A 21 -39.06 -33.88 16.62
CA LEU A 21 -37.82 -34.62 16.82
C LEU A 21 -37.45 -34.74 18.30
N ALA A 22 -37.61 -33.67 19.08
CA ALA A 22 -37.37 -33.70 20.52
C ALA A 22 -38.31 -34.69 21.24
N LEU A 23 -39.59 -34.70 20.89
CA LEU A 23 -40.56 -35.65 21.43
C LEU A 23 -40.22 -37.09 21.06
N GLN A 24 -39.90 -37.36 19.79
CA GLN A 24 -39.49 -38.69 19.33
C GLN A 24 -38.24 -39.19 20.06
N ARG A 25 -37.24 -38.33 20.27
CA ARG A 25 -36.03 -38.66 21.06
C ARG A 25 -36.38 -39.01 22.50
N ASN A 26 -37.27 -38.25 23.14
CA ASN A 26 -37.72 -38.53 24.51
C ASN A 26 -38.43 -39.89 24.60
N GLN A 27 -39.35 -40.16 23.67
CA GLN A 27 -40.07 -41.44 23.62
C GLN A 27 -39.11 -42.62 23.42
N LEU A 28 -38.17 -42.50 22.48
CA LEU A 28 -37.13 -43.50 22.25
C LEU A 28 -36.29 -43.73 23.51
N MET A 29 -35.88 -42.67 24.20
CA MET A 29 -35.06 -42.76 25.41
C MET A 29 -35.79 -43.49 26.55
N VAL A 30 -37.10 -43.26 26.69
CA VAL A 30 -37.95 -43.98 27.65
C VAL A 30 -38.05 -45.46 27.28
N ALA A 31 -38.33 -45.78 26.01
CA ALA A 31 -38.40 -47.16 25.53
C ALA A 31 -37.06 -47.90 25.74
N LEU A 32 -35.96 -47.24 25.41
CA LEU A 32 -34.61 -47.77 25.60
C LEU A 32 -34.32 -48.02 27.09
N ARG A 33 -34.63 -47.06 27.97
CA ARG A 33 -34.48 -47.22 29.43
C ARG A 33 -35.27 -48.42 29.94
N ASN A 34 -36.48 -48.63 29.44
CA ASN A 34 -37.31 -49.78 29.84
C ASN A 34 -36.72 -51.10 29.32
N LYS A 35 -36.20 -51.16 28.09
CA LYS A 35 -35.48 -52.33 27.57
C LYS A 35 -34.26 -52.64 28.44
N MET A 36 -33.45 -51.65 28.78
CA MET A 36 -32.26 -51.82 29.61
C MET A 36 -32.54 -52.40 31.00
N LYS A 37 -33.74 -52.18 31.57
CA LYS A 37 -34.14 -52.79 32.85
C LYS A 37 -34.35 -54.31 32.77
N GLN A 38 -34.60 -54.85 31.57
CA GLN A 38 -34.82 -56.28 31.36
C GLN A 38 -33.53 -57.10 31.55
N ASN A 39 -32.35 -56.46 31.42
CA ASN A 39 -31.02 -57.05 31.64
C ASN A 39 -30.79 -58.39 30.91
N ASP A 40 -31.44 -58.56 29.77
CA ASP A 40 -31.26 -59.68 28.86
C ASP A 40 -30.03 -59.49 27.98
N ASN A 41 -29.74 -60.50 27.14
CA ASN A 41 -28.57 -60.46 26.25
C ASN A 41 -28.64 -59.26 25.28
N ASP A 42 -29.83 -58.97 24.76
CA ASP A 42 -30.08 -57.81 23.89
C ASP A 42 -29.74 -56.48 24.59
N SER A 43 -30.14 -56.33 25.86
CA SER A 43 -29.82 -55.14 26.66
C SER A 43 -28.31 -54.94 26.83
N ARG A 44 -27.56 -56.03 26.99
CA ARG A 44 -26.09 -55.97 27.08
C ARG A 44 -25.45 -55.54 25.76
N LEU A 45 -25.89 -56.11 24.65
CA LEU A 45 -25.43 -55.73 23.30
C LEU A 45 -25.74 -54.26 22.99
N ILE A 46 -26.92 -53.77 23.37
CA ILE A 46 -27.31 -52.36 23.25
C ILE A 46 -26.36 -51.48 24.08
N MET A 47 -26.06 -51.86 25.34
CA MET A 47 -25.14 -51.09 26.19
C MET A 47 -23.74 -51.00 25.59
N GLU A 48 -23.20 -52.13 25.14
CA GLU A 48 -21.88 -52.19 24.53
C GLU A 48 -21.83 -51.30 23.29
N THR A 49 -22.84 -51.40 22.42
CA THR A 49 -22.98 -50.55 21.24
C THR A 49 -23.01 -49.07 21.61
N LEU A 50 -23.81 -48.68 22.61
CA LEU A 50 -23.87 -47.30 23.09
C LEU A 50 -22.51 -46.81 23.62
N LYS A 51 -21.77 -47.66 24.33
CA LYS A 51 -20.42 -47.33 24.81
C LYS A 51 -19.46 -47.07 23.65
N HIS A 52 -19.53 -47.87 22.59
CA HIS A 52 -18.74 -47.63 21.37
C HIS A 52 -19.16 -46.34 20.66
N ILE A 53 -20.46 -46.07 20.55
CA ILE A 53 -20.98 -44.82 19.96
C ILE A 53 -20.46 -43.62 20.74
N VAL A 54 -20.58 -43.61 22.06
CA VAL A 54 -20.11 -42.50 22.90
C VAL A 54 -18.60 -42.28 22.74
N LYS A 55 -17.81 -43.37 22.72
CA LYS A 55 -16.36 -43.28 22.47
C LYS A 55 -16.07 -42.64 21.12
N LEU A 56 -16.76 -43.07 20.06
CA LEU A 56 -16.59 -42.52 18.72
C LEU A 56 -17.00 -41.04 18.66
N THR A 57 -18.15 -40.69 19.22
CA THR A 57 -18.65 -39.31 19.26
C THR A 57 -17.67 -38.39 19.99
N ASN A 58 -17.07 -38.84 21.09
CA ASN A 58 -16.04 -38.08 21.81
C ASN A 58 -14.81 -37.84 20.93
N SER A 59 -14.32 -38.87 20.22
CA SER A 59 -13.20 -38.70 19.29
C SER A 59 -13.53 -37.72 18.16
N VAL A 60 -14.73 -37.82 17.57
CA VAL A 60 -15.20 -36.90 16.52
C VAL A 60 -15.25 -35.46 17.04
N LEU A 61 -15.78 -35.25 18.24
CA LEU A 61 -15.84 -33.92 18.86
C LEU A 61 -14.44 -33.33 19.08
N GLN A 62 -13.48 -34.14 19.52
CA GLN A 62 -12.09 -33.72 19.68
C GLN A 62 -11.46 -33.30 18.35
N TYR A 63 -11.64 -34.10 17.29
CA TYR A 63 -11.12 -33.74 15.96
C TYR A 63 -11.78 -32.48 15.40
N GLN A 64 -13.09 -32.31 15.59
CA GLN A 64 -13.79 -31.09 15.18
C GLN A 64 -13.27 -29.87 15.93
N GLN A 65 -12.97 -30.01 17.22
CA GLN A 65 -12.38 -28.95 18.02
C GLN A 65 -10.98 -28.57 17.53
N GLN A 66 -10.11 -29.56 17.29
CA GLN A 66 -8.78 -29.34 16.71
C GLN A 66 -8.85 -28.70 15.32
N ALA A 67 -9.81 -29.10 14.49
CA ALA A 67 -10.02 -28.51 13.17
C ALA A 67 -10.36 -27.02 13.27
N ARG A 68 -11.29 -26.64 14.17
CA ARG A 68 -11.65 -25.24 14.44
C ARG A 68 -10.46 -24.42 14.93
N GLU A 69 -9.66 -24.98 15.83
CA GLU A 69 -8.45 -24.31 16.33
C GLU A 69 -7.40 -24.09 15.22
N ASN A 70 -7.20 -25.08 14.36
CA ASN A 70 -6.30 -24.98 13.22
C ASN A 70 -6.79 -23.97 12.18
N GLU A 71 -8.10 -23.94 11.92
CA GLU A 71 -8.71 -22.95 11.04
C GLU A 71 -8.51 -21.53 11.58
N GLN A 72 -8.69 -21.33 12.89
CA GLN A 72 -8.44 -20.05 13.52
C GLN A 72 -6.98 -19.61 13.39
N LYS A 73 -6.03 -20.52 13.67
CA LYS A 73 -4.59 -20.25 13.48
C LYS A 73 -4.26 -19.90 12.04
N LEU A 74 -4.85 -20.61 11.06
CA LEU A 74 -4.68 -20.32 9.64
C LEU A 74 -5.20 -18.92 9.29
N ASN A 75 -6.37 -18.55 9.82
CA ASN A 75 -6.96 -17.23 9.60
C ASN A 75 -6.08 -16.11 10.20
N ASP A 76 -5.50 -16.32 11.38
CA ASP A 76 -4.56 -15.37 11.98
C ASP A 76 -3.30 -15.19 11.13
N ILE A 77 -2.74 -16.29 10.59
CA ILE A 77 -1.59 -16.24 9.67
C ILE A 77 -1.95 -15.46 8.40
N LYS A 78 -3.14 -15.70 7.82
CA LYS A 78 -3.62 -14.96 6.64
C LYS A 78 -3.73 -13.47 6.93
N ARG A 79 -4.26 -13.07 8.10
CA ARG A 79 -4.34 -11.66 8.52
C ARG A 79 -2.94 -11.03 8.67
N LYS A 80 -2.01 -11.72 9.34
CA LYS A 80 -0.61 -11.25 9.48
C LYS A 80 0.07 -11.08 8.13
N ARG A 81 -0.08 -12.05 7.22
CA ARG A 81 0.46 -11.99 5.85
C ARG A 81 -0.10 -10.80 5.08
N LEU A 82 -1.40 -10.54 5.19
CA LEU A 82 -2.03 -9.39 4.54
C LEU A 82 -1.48 -8.06 5.07
N SER A 83 -1.31 -7.94 6.39
CA SER A 83 -0.72 -6.75 7.02
C SER A 83 0.71 -6.50 6.50
N LEU A 84 1.55 -7.53 6.51
CA LEU A 84 2.91 -7.45 5.96
C LEU A 84 2.93 -7.06 4.47
N LYS A 85 2.03 -7.60 3.66
CA LYS A 85 1.92 -7.23 2.23
C LYS A 85 1.54 -5.76 2.06
N LYS A 86 0.67 -5.21 2.91
CA LYS A 86 0.31 -3.79 2.90
C LYS A 86 1.52 -2.93 3.30
N ALA A 87 2.17 -3.26 4.41
CA ALA A 87 3.36 -2.53 4.89
C ALA A 87 4.52 -2.56 3.87
N GLY A 88 4.77 -3.72 3.24
CA GLY A 88 5.79 -3.86 2.20
C GLY A 88 5.52 -3.00 0.97
N ARG A 89 4.25 -2.94 0.52
CA ARG A 89 3.86 -2.04 -0.57
C ARG A 89 4.05 -0.57 -0.23
N GLN A 90 3.68 -0.17 0.99
CA GLN A 90 3.87 1.21 1.45
C GLN A 90 5.35 1.60 1.47
N LYS A 91 6.22 0.77 2.04
CA LYS A 91 7.67 1.01 2.02
C LYS A 91 8.25 1.07 0.61
N LEU A 92 7.73 0.27 -0.32
CA LEU A 92 8.19 0.30 -1.71
C LEU A 92 7.80 1.59 -2.42
N LEU A 93 6.60 2.13 -2.15
CA LEU A 93 6.18 3.45 -2.62
C LEU A 93 7.09 4.55 -2.06
N GLU A 94 7.37 4.52 -0.75
CA GLU A 94 8.28 5.47 -0.11
C GLU A 94 9.69 5.44 -0.74
N ILE A 95 10.23 4.25 -1.00
CA ILE A 95 11.53 4.09 -1.68
C ILE A 95 11.49 4.70 -3.09
N HIS A 96 10.42 4.45 -3.84
CA HIS A 96 10.27 5.00 -5.18
C HIS A 96 10.22 6.54 -5.16
N ASP A 97 9.47 7.11 -4.23
CA ASP A 97 9.34 8.56 -4.09
C ASP A 97 10.64 9.21 -3.63
N MET A 98 11.35 8.61 -2.69
CA MET A 98 12.68 9.07 -2.28
C MET A 98 13.67 9.04 -3.45
N LYS A 99 13.67 7.95 -4.23
CA LYS A 99 14.54 7.81 -5.41
C LYS A 99 14.21 8.87 -6.47
N LYS A 100 12.93 9.19 -6.67
CA LYS A 100 12.49 10.26 -7.57
C LYS A 100 13.01 11.62 -7.09
N LYS A 101 12.83 11.95 -5.80
CA LYS A 101 13.32 13.19 -5.20
C LYS A 101 14.84 13.33 -5.31
N GLN A 102 15.60 12.27 -5.04
CA GLN A 102 17.06 12.28 -5.20
C GLN A 102 17.49 12.59 -6.63
N LYS A 103 16.81 12.01 -7.63
CA LYS A 103 17.11 12.31 -9.04
C LYS A 103 16.82 13.77 -9.38
N GLU A 104 15.68 14.30 -8.92
CA GLU A 104 15.32 15.70 -9.14
C GLU A 104 16.33 16.65 -8.48
N GLU A 105 16.79 16.33 -7.27
CA GLU A 105 17.81 17.12 -6.57
C GLU A 105 19.16 17.09 -7.30
N GLN A 106 19.59 15.93 -7.77
CA GLN A 106 20.82 15.80 -8.55
C GLN A 106 20.77 16.63 -9.84
N VAL A 107 19.62 16.65 -10.53
CA VAL A 107 19.44 17.48 -11.74
C VAL A 107 19.50 18.96 -11.40
N ARG A 108 18.88 19.41 -10.30
CA ARG A 108 18.93 20.80 -9.84
C ARG A 108 20.35 21.23 -9.51
N MET A 109 21.09 20.40 -8.76
CA MET A 109 22.48 20.68 -8.39
C MET A 109 23.38 20.79 -9.62
N ASN A 110 23.29 19.84 -10.56
CA ASN A 110 24.03 19.89 -11.81
C ASN A 110 23.70 21.15 -12.63
N MET A 111 22.42 21.55 -12.68
CA MET A 111 22.00 22.76 -13.38
C MET A 111 22.53 24.03 -12.70
N SER A 112 22.58 24.07 -11.36
CA SER A 112 23.19 25.16 -10.60
C SER A 112 24.68 25.31 -10.94
N GLU A 113 25.43 24.21 -10.94
CA GLU A 113 26.87 24.23 -11.29
C GLU A 113 27.11 24.74 -12.72
N ILE A 114 26.27 24.35 -13.68
CA ILE A 114 26.34 24.85 -15.05
C ILE A 114 26.05 26.36 -15.09
N LEU A 115 25.03 26.82 -14.36
CA LEU A 115 24.65 28.22 -14.31
C LEU A 115 25.75 29.10 -13.70
N GLU A 116 26.39 28.63 -12.63
CA GLU A 116 27.54 29.30 -12.00
C GLU A 116 28.72 29.43 -12.97
N LYS A 117 29.04 28.38 -13.74
CA LYS A 117 30.09 28.43 -14.77
C LYS A 117 29.75 29.44 -15.87
N ILE A 118 28.50 29.47 -16.34
CA ILE A 118 28.06 30.43 -17.35
C ILE A 118 28.17 31.86 -16.81
N GLN A 119 27.70 32.12 -15.58
CA GLN A 119 27.81 33.44 -14.95
C GLN A 119 29.27 33.88 -14.80
N HIS A 120 30.15 32.98 -14.37
CA HIS A 120 31.58 33.27 -14.23
C HIS A 120 32.22 33.62 -15.58
N ASN A 121 31.95 32.83 -16.62
CA ASN A 121 32.46 33.08 -17.96
C ASN A 121 31.94 34.41 -18.51
N PHE A 122 30.65 34.69 -18.34
CA PHE A 122 30.05 35.94 -18.80
C PHE A 122 30.66 37.15 -18.11
N LYS A 123 30.93 37.06 -16.79
CA LYS A 123 31.63 38.11 -16.05
C LYS A 123 33.04 38.34 -16.61
N LYS A 124 33.78 37.28 -16.89
CA LYS A 124 35.12 37.36 -17.47
C LYS A 124 35.11 37.97 -18.88
N GLU A 125 34.19 37.56 -19.75
CA GLU A 125 34.02 38.14 -21.08
C GLU A 125 33.66 39.63 -21.01
N ARG A 126 32.81 40.03 -20.06
CA ARG A 126 32.50 41.43 -19.81
C ARG A 126 33.74 42.22 -19.39
N GLU A 127 34.53 41.70 -18.45
CA GLU A 127 35.78 42.33 -18.00
C GLU A 127 36.78 42.50 -19.16
N ILE A 128 36.98 41.46 -20.00
CA ILE A 128 37.84 41.53 -21.19
C ILE A 128 37.31 42.59 -22.17
N THR A 129 36.00 42.60 -22.42
CA THR A 129 35.37 43.57 -23.32
C THR A 129 35.60 45.00 -22.84
N THR A 130 35.45 45.27 -21.54
CA THR A 130 35.73 46.59 -20.94
C THR A 130 37.20 46.98 -21.11
N VAL A 131 38.15 46.06 -20.91
CA VAL A 131 39.57 46.34 -21.15
C VAL A 131 39.84 46.68 -22.61
N ILE A 132 39.28 45.91 -23.55
CA ILE A 132 39.41 46.17 -24.99
C ILE A 132 38.83 47.54 -25.35
N GLN A 133 37.64 47.88 -24.84
CA GLN A 133 37.01 49.19 -25.03
C GLN A 133 37.93 50.33 -24.54
N ASN A 134 38.49 50.20 -23.33
CA ASN A 134 39.39 51.21 -22.75
C ASN A 134 40.68 51.38 -23.58
N VAL A 135 41.23 50.29 -24.12
CA VAL A 135 42.42 50.34 -25.00
C VAL A 135 42.08 51.06 -26.31
N PHE A 136 40.96 50.74 -26.96
CA PHE A 136 40.54 51.42 -28.18
C PHE A 136 40.29 52.92 -27.95
N GLN A 137 39.60 53.28 -26.86
CA GLN A 137 39.42 54.69 -26.47
C GLN A 137 40.78 55.41 -26.31
N SER A 138 41.73 54.78 -25.62
CA SER A 138 43.06 55.35 -25.40
C SER A 138 43.83 55.56 -26.71
N ILE A 139 43.78 54.60 -27.65
CA ILE A 139 44.42 54.71 -28.97
C ILE A 139 43.81 55.85 -29.78
N ILE A 140 42.47 55.97 -29.80
CA ILE A 140 41.78 57.03 -30.53
C ILE A 140 42.21 58.41 -29.99
N ILE A 141 42.21 58.60 -28.67
CA ILE A 141 42.67 59.84 -28.03
C ILE A 141 44.14 60.13 -28.36
N ALA A 142 45.02 59.13 -28.28
CA ALA A 142 46.45 59.29 -28.52
C ALA A 142 46.80 59.59 -30.00
N SER A 143 46.00 59.09 -30.94
CA SER A 143 46.24 59.28 -32.38
C SER A 143 45.99 60.72 -32.88
N ARG A 144 45.38 61.59 -32.07
CA ARG A 144 45.05 63.00 -32.39
C ARG A 144 44.25 63.18 -33.69
N VAL A 145 43.57 62.13 -34.14
CA VAL A 145 42.61 62.18 -35.25
C VAL A 145 41.38 62.97 -34.78
N ASP A 146 40.89 63.89 -35.59
CA ASP A 146 39.68 64.66 -35.28
C ASP A 146 38.42 63.82 -35.54
N TRP A 147 38.21 62.84 -34.65
CA TRP A 147 37.13 61.85 -34.73
C TRP A 147 35.74 62.47 -34.58
N ALA A 148 35.63 63.73 -34.14
CA ALA A 148 34.37 64.44 -34.01
C ALA A 148 33.84 64.95 -35.37
N GLU A 149 34.73 65.17 -36.34
CA GLU A 149 34.43 65.64 -37.69
C GLU A 149 34.01 64.51 -38.64
N ASP A 150 34.48 63.26 -38.41
CA ASP A 150 34.02 62.09 -39.16
C ASP A 150 32.78 61.44 -38.48
N PRO A 151 31.60 61.47 -39.13
CA PRO A 151 30.38 60.88 -38.59
C PRO A 151 30.49 59.38 -38.24
N SER A 152 31.30 58.63 -38.98
CA SER A 152 31.49 57.19 -38.79
C SER A 152 32.32 56.89 -37.55
N LEU A 153 33.44 57.61 -37.40
CA LEU A 153 34.31 57.52 -36.23
C LEU A 153 33.61 58.01 -34.95
N LYS A 154 32.86 59.11 -35.04
CA LYS A 154 32.00 59.62 -33.96
C LYS A 154 30.98 58.59 -33.47
N ALA A 155 30.33 57.87 -34.40
CA ALA A 155 29.38 56.82 -34.04
C ALA A 155 30.06 55.65 -33.28
N ILE A 156 31.25 55.25 -33.71
CA ILE A 156 32.03 54.18 -33.08
C ILE A 156 32.47 54.59 -31.65
N VAL A 157 33.01 55.80 -31.48
CA VAL A 157 33.45 56.31 -30.17
C VAL A 157 32.28 56.40 -29.20
N LEU A 158 31.13 56.93 -29.63
CA LEU A 158 29.92 57.01 -28.80
C LEU A 158 29.34 55.65 -28.41
N GLN A 159 29.53 54.62 -29.23
CA GLN A 159 29.11 53.24 -28.89
C GLN A 159 30.05 52.59 -27.87
N LEU A 160 31.34 52.94 -27.87
CA LEU A 160 32.30 52.47 -26.88
C LEU A 160 32.05 53.09 -25.49
N GLU A 161 31.51 54.32 -25.44
CA GLU A 161 31.25 55.05 -24.19
C GLU A 161 29.96 54.58 -23.46
N LYS A 162 28.95 54.11 -24.20
CA LYS A 162 27.62 53.74 -23.66
C LYS A 162 27.54 52.41 -22.91
N ASN A 163 28.60 51.60 -22.95
CA ASN A 163 28.56 50.19 -22.50
C ASN A 163 29.42 49.89 -21.26
N VAL A 164 29.74 50.91 -20.45
CA VAL A 164 30.40 50.78 -19.14
C VAL A 164 29.40 50.38 -18.05
#